data_AF-A0A1J9Q8T3-F1
#
_entry.id   AF-A0A1J9Q8T3-F1
#
_cell.length_a   1.000
_cell.length_b   1.000
_cell.length_c   1.000
_cell.angle_alpha   90.00
_cell.angle_beta   90.00
_cell.angle_gamma   90.00
#
_symmetry.space_group_name_H-M   'P 1'
#
loop_
_entity.id
_entity.type
_entity.pdbx_description
1 polymer ?
#
loop_
_entity_poly.entity_id
_entity_poly.type
_entity_poly.pdbx_seq_one_letter_code
_entity_poly.pdbx_strand_id
1 'polypeptide(L)'
;MTDKIVSTATVHLSVPGDWKLWYKHVQGYAMSYKVSDFVDLDKPDMFSELEPPLEPECPEDATEEAEGSYNMKFSQWKSRDAKYKK
;
A
#
# COMPACT_ATOMS: atom_id res chain seq x y z
N MET A 1 -7.03 22.32 33.69
CA MET A 1 -6.61 21.13 32.93
C MET A 1 -6.05 21.64 31.62
N THR A 2 -4.76 21.48 31.36
CA THR A 2 -4.13 21.83 30.09
C THR A 2 -4.19 20.61 29.18
N ASP A 3 -4.98 20.70 28.10
CA ASP A 3 -4.94 19.74 27.01
C ASP A 3 -3.52 19.72 26.42
N LYS A 4 -2.81 18.60 26.61
CA LYS A 4 -1.56 18.36 25.91
C LYS A 4 -1.90 18.24 24.43
N ILE A 5 -1.48 19.20 23.63
CA ILE A 5 -1.49 19.09 22.17
C ILE A 5 -0.57 17.91 21.83
N VAL A 6 -1.18 16.78 21.48
CA VAL A 6 -0.45 15.61 20.99
C VAL A 6 -0.08 15.93 19.55
N SER A 7 1.17 16.33 19.33
CA SER A 7 1.66 16.60 17.97
C SER A 7 1.68 15.28 17.19
N THR A 8 0.76 15.14 16.25
CA THR A 8 0.73 14.00 15.33
C THR A 8 1.67 14.28 14.16
N ALA A 9 2.56 13.33 13.87
CA ALA A 9 3.41 13.37 12.69
C ALA A 9 2.85 12.38 11.66
N THR A 10 2.63 12.85 10.43
CA THR A 10 2.16 12.04 9.31
C THR A 10 3.28 11.89 8.29
N VAL A 11 3.57 10.66 7.90
CA VAL A 11 4.56 10.34 6.85
C VAL A 11 3.80 9.98 5.57
N HIS A 12 4.08 10.71 4.49
CA HIS A 12 3.56 10.38 3.17
C HIS A 12 4.58 9.51 2.43
N LEU A 13 4.20 8.28 2.12
CA LEU A 13 5.01 7.35 1.33
C LEU A 13 4.66 7.49 -0.16
N SER A 14 5.67 7.37 -1.02
CA SER A 14 5.49 7.56 -2.46
C SER A 14 4.91 6.32 -3.15
N VAL A 15 5.31 5.13 -2.69
CA VAL A 15 4.75 3.86 -3.18
C VAL A 15 4.33 2.96 -2.02
N PRO A 16 3.30 2.12 -2.24
CA PRO A 16 2.91 1.02 -1.37
C PRO A 16 4.06 0.22 -0.72
N GLY A 17 4.98 -0.30 -1.54
CA GLY A 17 6.10 -1.11 -1.05
C GLY A 17 7.05 -0.39 -0.09
N ASP A 18 7.10 0.95 -0.11
CA ASP A 18 7.93 1.72 0.83
C ASP A 18 7.43 1.56 2.27
N TRP A 19 6.15 1.24 2.48
CA TRP A 19 5.57 1.02 3.80
C TRP A 19 6.28 -0.12 4.52
N LYS A 20 6.55 -1.22 3.83
CA LYS A 20 7.19 -2.39 4.44
C LYS A 20 8.59 -2.06 4.94
N LEU A 21 9.35 -1.29 4.17
CA LEU A 21 10.68 -0.80 4.56
C LEU A 21 10.60 0.17 5.74
N TRP A 22 9.66 1.12 5.68
CA TRP A 22 9.44 2.11 6.73
C TRP A 22 8.99 1.46 8.04
N TYR A 23 8.06 0.51 7.97
CA TYR A 23 7.54 -0.21 9.13
C TYR A 23 8.62 -1.06 9.80
N LYS A 24 9.44 -1.77 9.01
CA LYS A 24 10.60 -2.51 9.55
C LYS A 24 11.59 -1.59 10.27
N HIS A 25 11.76 -0.37 9.77
CA HIS A 25 12.60 0.64 10.43
C HIS A 25 12.01 1.09 11.77
N VAL A 26 10.69 1.37 11.82
CA VAL A 26 9.97 1.69 13.06
C VAL A 26 10.04 0.55 14.07
N GLN A 27 9.87 -0.71 13.63
CA GLN A 27 10.04 -1.88 14.50
C GLN A 27 11.45 -1.95 15.11
N GLY A 28 12.49 -1.66 14.33
CA GLY A 28 13.87 -1.60 14.82
C GLY A 28 14.06 -0.58 15.95
N TYR A 29 13.46 0.60 15.81
CA TYR A 29 13.46 1.60 16.87
C TYR A 29 12.64 1.17 18.07
N ALA A 30 11.43 0.64 17.86
CA ALA A 30 10.56 0.23 18.95
C ALA A 30 11.23 -0.83 19.84
N MET A 31 11.91 -1.82 19.23
CA MET A 31 12.71 -2.79 19.96
C MET A 31 13.87 -2.14 20.73
N SER A 32 14.60 -1.22 20.08
CA SER A 32 15.74 -0.53 20.68
C SER A 32 15.34 0.34 21.88
N TYR A 33 14.19 0.99 21.81
CA TYR A 33 13.64 1.84 22.87
C TYR A 33 12.74 1.09 23.86
N LYS A 34 12.58 -0.24 23.73
CA LYS A 34 11.71 -1.07 24.57
C LYS A 34 10.25 -0.60 24.62
N VAL A 35 9.74 -0.12 23.48
CA VAL A 35 8.36 0.32 23.28
C VAL A 35 7.66 -0.54 22.22
N SER A 36 8.04 -1.81 22.14
CA SER A 36 7.46 -2.79 21.21
C SER A 36 5.96 -2.95 21.37
N ASP A 37 5.43 -2.73 22.58
CA ASP A 37 4.00 -2.87 22.88
C ASP A 37 3.12 -1.87 22.11
N PHE A 38 3.72 -0.82 21.53
CA PHE A 38 3.04 0.19 20.72
C PHE A 38 3.06 -0.12 19.21
N VAL A 39 3.71 -1.21 18.79
CA VAL A 39 3.85 -1.60 17.38
C VAL A 39 3.37 -3.04 17.23
N ASP A 40 2.43 -3.27 16.32
CA ASP A 40 1.93 -4.63 16.04
C ASP A 40 2.99 -5.49 15.35
N LEU A 41 3.68 -6.32 16.13
CA LEU A 41 4.75 -7.18 15.62
C LEU A 41 4.23 -8.35 14.78
N ASP A 42 2.98 -8.75 14.99
CA ASP A 42 2.38 -9.91 14.35
C ASP A 42 1.78 -9.56 12.98
N LYS A 43 1.35 -8.31 12.79
CA LYS A 43 0.79 -7.81 11.53
C LYS A 43 1.50 -6.55 11.04
N PRO A 44 2.77 -6.66 10.61
CA PRO A 44 3.49 -5.53 10.03
C PRO A 44 2.89 -5.04 8.70
N ASP A 45 2.15 -5.93 8.04
CA ASP A 45 1.56 -5.68 6.73
C ASP A 45 0.13 -5.14 6.87
N MET A 46 -0.03 -3.97 7.50
CA MET A 46 -1.29 -3.21 7.42
C MET A 46 -1.67 -2.89 5.95
N PHE A 47 -0.72 -3.03 5.02
CA PHE A 47 -0.97 -2.91 3.58
C PHE A 47 -1.89 -4.00 3.03
N SER A 48 -2.09 -5.13 3.73
CA SER A 48 -3.09 -6.12 3.32
C SER A 48 -4.52 -5.59 3.36
N GLU A 49 -4.75 -4.45 4.02
CA GLU A 49 -6.05 -3.75 4.01
C GLU A 49 -6.25 -2.89 2.75
N LEU A 50 -5.20 -2.61 1.97
CA LEU A 50 -5.35 -1.89 0.73
C LEU A 50 -5.89 -2.84 -0.34
N GLU A 51 -7.04 -2.47 -0.89
CA GLU A 51 -7.74 -3.28 -1.87
C GLU A 51 -6.81 -3.52 -3.07
N PRO A 52 -6.61 -4.79 -3.48
CA PRO A 52 -5.78 -5.08 -4.64
C PRO A 52 -6.37 -4.38 -5.86
N PRO A 53 -5.52 -3.90 -6.80
CA PRO A 53 -6.03 -3.28 -8.01
C PRO A 53 -6.92 -4.28 -8.75
N LEU A 54 -8.14 -3.87 -9.09
CA LEU A 54 -9.09 -4.71 -9.81
C LEU A 54 -8.60 -5.00 -11.23
N GLU A 55 -8.53 -6.29 -11.57
CA GLU A 55 -8.22 -6.72 -12.93
C GLU A 55 -9.34 -6.27 -13.87
N PRO A 56 -9.02 -5.64 -15.02
CA PRO A 56 -10.03 -5.23 -15.96
C PRO A 56 -10.71 -6.45 -16.60
N GLU A 57 -12.03 -6.37 -16.78
CA GLU A 57 -12.81 -7.41 -17.42
C GLU A 57 -12.52 -7.49 -18.92
N CYS A 58 -12.51 -8.71 -19.44
CA CYS A 58 -12.41 -8.94 -20.88
C CYS A 58 -13.64 -8.33 -21.57
N PRO A 59 -13.46 -7.57 -22.66
CA PRO A 59 -14.60 -7.00 -23.38
C PRO A 59 -15.48 -8.12 -23.97
N GLU A 60 -16.80 -7.97 -23.85
CA GLU A 60 -17.77 -8.87 -24.50
C GLU A 60 -17.80 -8.67 -26.03
N ASP A 61 -17.62 -7.43 -26.46
CA ASP A 61 -17.60 -7.06 -27.88
C ASP A 61 -16.20 -7.17 -28.46
N ALA A 62 -16.06 -7.98 -29.51
CA ALA A 62 -14.81 -8.15 -30.28
C ALA A 62 -14.57 -6.99 -31.28
N THR A 63 -14.70 -5.75 -30.82
CA THR A 63 -14.44 -4.54 -31.62
C THR A 63 -13.01 -4.06 -31.37
N GLU A 64 -12.30 -3.59 -32.41
CA GLU A 64 -10.90 -3.10 -32.30
C GLU A 64 -10.74 -1.99 -31.24
N GLU A 65 -11.76 -1.13 -31.06
CA GLU A 65 -11.77 -0.08 -30.05
C GLU A 65 -11.91 -0.62 -28.62
N ALA A 66 -12.71 -1.68 -28.43
CA ALA A 66 -12.89 -2.36 -27.15
C ALA A 66 -11.62 -3.10 -26.75
N GLU A 67 -10.96 -3.75 -27.72
CA GLU A 67 -9.67 -4.42 -27.52
C GLU A 67 -8.56 -3.42 -27.17
N GLY A 68 -8.48 -2.29 -27.89
CA GLY A 68 -7.53 -1.22 -27.58
C GLY A 68 -7.72 -0.62 -26.18
N SER A 69 -8.96 -0.38 -25.79
CA SER A 69 -9.32 0.13 -24.45
C SER A 69 -8.99 -0.88 -23.35
N TYR A 70 -9.26 -2.17 -23.57
CA TYR A 70 -8.89 -3.24 -22.65
C TYR A 70 -7.39 -3.35 -22.47
N ASN A 71 -6.63 -3.42 -23.57
CA ASN A 71 -5.17 -3.55 -23.54
C ASN A 71 -4.49 -2.38 -22.81
N MET A 72 -5.02 -1.17 -22.95
CA MET A 72 -4.56 -0.01 -22.18
C MET A 72 -4.84 -0.17 -20.68
N LYS A 73 -6.09 -0.51 -20.30
CA LYS A 73 -6.47 -0.73 -18.89
C LYS A 73 -5.67 -1.86 -18.25
N PHE A 74 -5.47 -2.96 -18.98
CA PHE A 74 -4.69 -4.11 -18.53
C PHE A 74 -3.22 -3.76 -18.30
N SER A 75 -2.62 -2.95 -19.18
CA SER A 75 -1.25 -2.45 -19.00
C SER A 75 -1.11 -1.55 -17.77
N GLN A 76 -2.09 -0.69 -17.50
CA GLN A 76 -2.12 0.14 -16.29
C GLN A 76 -2.31 -0.70 -15.03
N TRP A 77 -3.19 -1.70 -15.07
CA TRP A 77 -3.39 -2.65 -13.99
C TRP A 77 -2.11 -3.42 -13.65
N LYS A 78 -1.43 -4.00 -14.64
CA LYS A 78 -0.15 -4.71 -14.43
C LYS A 78 0.92 -3.84 -13.77
N SER A 79 0.97 -2.54 -14.11
CA SER A 79 1.90 -1.60 -13.48
C SER A 79 1.56 -1.34 -12.01
N ARG A 80 0.26 -1.26 -11.66
CA ARG A 80 -0.21 -1.10 -10.28
C ARG A 80 -0.01 -2.38 -9.46
N ASP A 81 -0.36 -3.54 -10.01
CA ASP A 81 -0.17 -4.85 -9.40
C ASP A 81 1.32 -5.11 -9.09
N ALA A 82 2.22 -4.76 -10.02
CA ALA A 82 3.66 -4.86 -9.80
C ALA A 82 4.19 -3.95 -8.68
N LYS A 83 3.53 -2.81 -8.40
CA LYS A 83 3.86 -1.92 -7.27
C LYS A 83 3.25 -2.38 -5.96
N TYR A 84 2.12 -3.08 -6.01
CA TYR A 84 1.46 -3.68 -4.85
C TYR A 84 2.21 -4.92 -4.36
N LYS A 85 2.70 -5.75 -5.28
CA LYS A 85 3.44 -6.99 -4.96
C LYS A 85 4.91 -6.79 -4.58
N LYS A 86 5.48 -5.61 -4.82
CA LYS A 86 6.88 -5.26 -4.48
C LYS A 86 6.96 -4.72 -3.06
#